data_AF-A0A7X8LIK6-F1
#
_entry.id   AF-A0A7X8LIK6-F1
#
_cell.length_a   1.000
_cell.length_b   1.000
_cell.length_c   1.000
_cell.angle_alpha   90.00
_cell.angle_beta   90.00
_cell.angle_gamma   90.00
#
_symmetry.space_group_name_H-M   'P 1'
#
loop_
_entity.id
_entity.type
_entity.pdbx_description
1 polymer ?
#
loop_
_entity_poly.entity_id
_entity_poly.type
_entity_poly.pdbx_seq_one_letter_code
_entity_poly.pdbx_strand_id
1 'polypeptide(L)'
;MTAISNNEEDYIYCAMLDPWRCGRPVGAVDQAHHLMDIDYIDHSGDAARDGAVCPHSTDHTNGEVYPSHQWCQGLLYYYLGTGDEEALRIALRIGDNLCGWITGPRKNSLQYSGRESAWPLLSLAALYEITRIERYHEAGMAIIESMQQVVREHGQMVWEYPPGSGILSPYMLAMTFNGVWDMYAATGNEKVLALSSLHTLYEAG
;
A
#
# COMPACT_ATOMS: atom_id res chain seq x y z
N MET A 1 -7.81 -0.46 -26.83
CA MET A 1 -7.83 -1.50 -25.78
C MET A 1 -6.75 -1.12 -24.81
N THR A 2 -7.11 -0.49 -23.70
CA THR A 2 -6.19 -0.22 -22.60
C THR A 2 -5.75 -1.58 -22.05
N ALA A 3 -4.45 -1.82 -21.90
CA ALA A 3 -4.00 -3.04 -21.23
C ALA A 3 -4.48 -2.94 -19.78
N ILE A 4 -5.43 -3.79 -19.40
CA ILE A 4 -5.85 -3.96 -18.01
C ILE A 4 -4.76 -4.82 -17.38
N SER A 5 -3.85 -4.17 -16.67
CA SER A 5 -2.80 -4.84 -15.89
C SER A 5 -3.34 -5.19 -14.51
N ASN A 6 -2.63 -6.05 -13.79
CA ASN A 6 -2.87 -6.18 -12.36
C ASN A 6 -2.70 -4.80 -11.67
N ASN A 7 -3.31 -4.63 -10.51
CA ASN A 7 -3.29 -3.36 -9.78
C ASN A 7 -1.96 -3.11 -9.02
N GLU A 8 -0.81 -3.46 -9.61
CA GLU A 8 0.50 -3.42 -8.93
C GLU A 8 0.81 -2.00 -8.39
N GLU A 9 0.72 -0.96 -9.23
CA GLU A 9 0.91 0.45 -8.81
C GLU A 9 -0.39 1.23 -8.57
N ASP A 10 -1.47 0.52 -8.21
CA ASP A 10 -2.80 1.11 -7.94
C ASP A 10 -3.29 2.08 -9.04
N TYR A 11 -3.36 1.59 -10.28
CA TYR A 11 -3.84 2.39 -11.41
C TYR A 11 -5.26 2.90 -11.22
N ILE A 12 -6.06 2.24 -10.36
CA ILE A 12 -7.39 2.71 -9.97
C ILE A 12 -7.27 4.08 -9.29
N TYR A 13 -6.29 4.30 -8.41
CA TYR A 13 -6.08 5.57 -7.73
C TYR A 13 -5.84 6.71 -8.73
N CYS A 14 -4.90 6.52 -9.67
CA CYS A 14 -4.64 7.48 -10.74
C CYS A 14 -5.91 7.75 -11.58
N ALA A 15 -6.60 6.68 -11.95
CA ALA A 15 -7.81 6.73 -12.76
C ALA A 15 -9.02 7.35 -12.04
N MET A 16 -9.01 7.42 -10.71
CA MET A 16 -10.02 8.11 -9.90
C MET A 16 -9.67 9.59 -9.66
N LEU A 17 -8.39 9.93 -9.55
CA LEU A 17 -7.95 11.33 -9.43
C LEU A 17 -8.19 12.13 -10.71
N ASP A 18 -7.92 11.55 -11.88
CA ASP A 18 -8.09 12.22 -13.16
C ASP A 18 -9.52 12.72 -13.45
N PRO A 19 -10.59 11.93 -13.21
CA PRO A 19 -11.95 12.43 -13.32
C PRO A 19 -12.25 13.59 -12.37
N TRP A 20 -11.70 13.58 -11.15
CA TRP A 20 -11.89 14.69 -10.21
C TRP A 20 -11.16 15.96 -10.67
N ARG A 21 -10.02 15.82 -11.36
CA ARG A 21 -9.25 16.96 -11.90
C ARG A 21 -9.80 17.50 -13.22
N CYS A 22 -10.27 16.61 -14.09
CA CYS A 22 -10.51 16.89 -15.50
C CYS A 22 -11.97 16.66 -15.95
N GLY A 23 -12.84 16.15 -15.07
CA GLY A 23 -14.25 15.90 -15.36
C GLY A 23 -14.51 14.73 -16.32
N ARG A 24 -13.53 13.83 -16.52
CA ARG A 24 -13.66 12.66 -17.41
C ARG A 24 -13.07 11.41 -16.75
N PRO A 25 -13.88 10.37 -16.46
CA PRO A 25 -13.34 9.10 -15.99
C PRO A 25 -12.64 8.39 -17.15
N VAL A 26 -11.42 7.91 -16.92
CA VAL A 26 -10.69 7.09 -17.88
C VAL A 26 -10.28 5.81 -17.18
N GLY A 27 -10.92 4.69 -17.53
CA GLY A 27 -10.49 3.34 -17.13
C GLY A 27 -10.72 2.91 -15.68
N ALA A 28 -11.16 3.80 -14.77
CA ALA A 28 -11.30 3.45 -13.35
C ALA A 28 -12.30 2.30 -13.08
N VAL A 29 -13.42 2.27 -13.80
CA VAL A 29 -14.45 1.22 -13.64
C VAL A 29 -13.89 -0.14 -14.05
N ASP A 30 -13.30 -0.22 -15.25
CA ASP A 30 -12.73 -1.48 -15.76
C ASP A 30 -11.59 -2.00 -14.86
N GLN A 31 -10.74 -1.10 -14.36
CA GLN A 31 -9.64 -1.45 -13.45
C GLN A 31 -10.16 -1.90 -12.07
N ALA A 32 -11.16 -1.21 -11.51
CA ALA A 32 -11.77 -1.59 -10.25
C ALA A 32 -12.40 -2.98 -10.36
N HIS A 33 -13.18 -3.23 -11.42
CA HIS A 33 -13.78 -4.54 -11.68
C HIS A 33 -12.72 -5.62 -11.91
N HIS A 34 -11.61 -5.31 -12.59
CA HIS A 34 -10.52 -6.28 -12.74
C HIS A 34 -9.95 -6.71 -11.38
N LEU A 35 -9.64 -5.75 -10.51
CA LEU A 35 -9.16 -6.08 -9.18
C LEU A 35 -10.21 -6.89 -8.39
N MET A 36 -11.47 -6.43 -8.38
CA MET A 36 -12.54 -7.03 -7.56
C MET A 36 -12.96 -8.42 -8.04
N ASP A 37 -13.08 -8.61 -9.35
CA ASP A 37 -13.67 -9.82 -9.94
C ASP A 37 -12.61 -10.84 -10.37
N ILE A 38 -11.37 -10.40 -10.64
CA ILE A 38 -10.34 -11.23 -11.28
C ILE A 38 -9.12 -11.45 -10.37
N ASP A 39 -8.52 -10.40 -9.82
CA ASP A 39 -7.25 -10.52 -9.06
C ASP A 39 -7.46 -10.85 -7.57
N TYR A 40 -8.64 -10.52 -7.03
CA TYR A 40 -8.96 -10.66 -5.62
C TYR A 40 -9.29 -12.09 -5.22
N ILE A 41 -8.68 -12.55 -4.13
CA ILE A 41 -8.93 -13.86 -3.54
C ILE A 41 -9.97 -13.73 -2.44
N ASP A 42 -11.25 -13.85 -2.79
CA ASP A 42 -12.36 -13.77 -1.83
C ASP A 42 -12.37 -14.94 -0.84
N HIS A 43 -11.80 -16.10 -1.18
CA HIS A 43 -11.66 -17.17 -0.20
C HIS A 43 -10.41 -18.04 -0.40
N SER A 44 -9.73 -18.34 0.70
CA SER A 44 -8.66 -19.34 0.73
C SER A 44 -8.58 -20.07 2.07
N GLY A 45 -8.13 -21.33 2.03
CA GLY A 45 -7.74 -22.06 3.23
C GLY A 45 -6.39 -21.60 3.83
N ASP A 46 -5.57 -20.88 3.06
CA ASP A 46 -4.37 -20.21 3.58
C ASP A 46 -4.74 -18.80 4.04
N ALA A 47 -4.60 -18.54 5.34
CA ALA A 47 -4.90 -17.26 5.95
C ALA A 47 -4.14 -16.07 5.34
N ALA A 48 -2.97 -16.31 4.71
CA ALA A 48 -2.25 -15.24 4.03
C ALA A 48 -2.81 -14.89 2.66
N ARG A 49 -3.57 -15.79 2.05
CA ARG A 49 -4.23 -15.61 0.76
C ARG A 49 -5.67 -15.15 0.91
N ASP A 50 -6.34 -15.53 2.01
CA ASP A 50 -7.73 -15.17 2.25
C ASP A 50 -7.87 -13.64 2.38
N GLY A 51 -8.56 -13.02 1.42
CA GLY A 51 -8.69 -11.57 1.31
C GLY A 51 -7.49 -10.85 0.69
N ALA A 52 -6.54 -11.58 0.08
CA ALA A 52 -5.38 -10.98 -0.58
C ALA A 52 -5.65 -10.65 -2.06
N VAL A 53 -4.73 -9.90 -2.66
CA VAL A 53 -4.63 -9.71 -4.10
C VAL A 53 -3.37 -10.40 -4.59
N CYS A 54 -3.49 -11.15 -5.66
CA CYS A 54 -2.37 -11.87 -6.24
C CYS A 54 -1.62 -10.97 -7.25
N PRO A 55 -0.27 -10.90 -7.21
CA PRO A 55 0.56 -10.31 -8.25
C PRO A 55 0.43 -11.10 -9.55
N HIS A 56 0.96 -10.50 -10.63
CA HIS A 56 1.04 -11.02 -11.99
C HIS A 56 1.12 -12.54 -12.05
N SER A 57 -0.02 -13.19 -12.29
CA SER A 57 -0.06 -14.62 -12.50
C SER A 57 -0.95 -14.95 -13.69
N THR A 58 -0.54 -15.96 -14.47
CA THR A 58 -1.24 -16.35 -15.71
C THR A 58 -2.71 -16.69 -15.47
N ASP A 59 -3.07 -17.08 -14.25
CA ASP A 59 -4.43 -17.42 -13.81
C ASP A 59 -4.96 -16.47 -12.73
N HIS A 60 -4.39 -15.27 -12.63
CA HIS A 60 -4.70 -14.19 -11.68
C HIS A 60 -4.59 -14.58 -10.20
N THR A 61 -5.41 -15.49 -9.67
CA THR A 61 -5.51 -15.86 -8.24
C THR A 61 -4.63 -17.05 -7.81
N ASN A 62 -3.87 -17.65 -8.73
CA ASN A 62 -3.09 -18.86 -8.47
C ASN A 62 -1.61 -18.60 -8.13
N GLY A 63 -1.14 -17.35 -8.22
CA GLY A 63 0.23 -16.96 -7.86
C GLY A 63 0.45 -16.80 -6.34
N GLU A 64 1.67 -16.44 -5.95
CA GLU A 64 2.04 -16.09 -4.57
C GLU A 64 1.33 -14.83 -4.08
N VAL A 65 1.29 -14.54 -2.78
CA VAL A 65 0.70 -13.29 -2.25
C VAL A 65 1.66 -12.63 -1.30
N TYR A 66 1.80 -11.31 -1.39
CA TYR A 66 2.67 -10.54 -0.51
C TYR A 66 2.28 -9.05 -0.49
N PRO A 67 2.57 -8.34 0.61
CA PRO A 67 2.03 -7.00 0.88
C PRO A 67 2.27 -5.95 -0.21
N SER A 68 3.41 -6.00 -0.90
CA SER A 68 3.69 -5.07 -2.00
C SER A 68 2.87 -5.28 -3.29
N HIS A 69 1.80 -6.08 -3.29
CA HIS A 69 0.85 -6.17 -4.41
C HIS A 69 -0.61 -6.08 -3.94
N GLN A 70 -0.82 -5.51 -2.76
CA GLN A 70 -2.12 -5.40 -2.12
C GLN A 70 -2.55 -3.94 -1.95
N TRP A 71 -2.10 -3.06 -2.85
CA TRP A 71 -2.42 -1.64 -2.77
C TRP A 71 -3.90 -1.39 -3.10
N CYS A 72 -4.69 -0.88 -2.16
CA CYS A 72 -6.15 -0.71 -2.28
C CYS A 72 -6.68 0.73 -2.12
N GLN A 73 -5.83 1.76 -2.19
CA GLN A 73 -6.23 3.17 -2.01
C GLN A 73 -7.18 3.61 -3.13
N GLY A 74 -6.94 3.18 -4.36
CA GLY A 74 -7.79 3.44 -5.52
C GLY A 74 -9.16 2.82 -5.39
N LEU A 75 -9.28 1.63 -4.78
CA LEU A 75 -10.56 0.99 -4.53
C LEU A 75 -11.40 1.76 -3.51
N LEU A 76 -10.76 2.34 -2.50
CA LEU A 76 -11.42 3.25 -1.56
C LEU A 76 -11.88 4.54 -2.24
N TYR A 77 -11.08 5.10 -3.15
CA TYR A 77 -11.46 6.27 -3.93
C TYR A 77 -12.63 5.95 -4.86
N TYR A 78 -12.62 4.76 -5.47
CA TYR A 78 -13.73 4.24 -6.27
C TYR A 78 -15.01 4.18 -5.43
N TYR A 79 -14.96 3.56 -4.24
CA TYR A 79 -16.08 3.56 -3.30
C TYR A 79 -16.59 4.97 -2.97
N LEU A 80 -15.71 5.90 -2.62
CA LEU A 80 -16.10 7.28 -2.31
C LEU A 80 -16.76 7.99 -3.50
N GLY A 81 -16.32 7.67 -4.73
CA GLY A 81 -16.86 8.26 -5.95
C GLY A 81 -18.18 7.63 -6.44
N THR A 82 -18.42 6.35 -6.16
CA THR A 82 -19.54 5.58 -6.73
C THR A 82 -20.58 5.14 -5.71
N GLY A 83 -20.21 5.02 -4.43
CA GLY A 83 -21.01 4.37 -3.39
C GLY A 83 -21.05 2.84 -3.49
N ASP A 84 -20.12 2.23 -4.22
CA ASP A 84 -20.06 0.77 -4.38
C ASP A 84 -19.57 0.08 -3.10
N GLU A 85 -20.52 -0.41 -2.30
CA GLU A 85 -20.24 -1.10 -1.03
C GLU A 85 -19.40 -2.37 -1.20
N GLU A 86 -19.37 -2.99 -2.38
CA GLU A 86 -18.53 -4.16 -2.65
C GLU A 86 -17.05 -3.75 -2.72
N ALA A 87 -16.75 -2.60 -3.33
CA ALA A 87 -15.41 -2.03 -3.34
C ALA A 87 -14.91 -1.76 -1.91
N LEU A 88 -15.77 -1.22 -1.04
CA LEU A 88 -15.43 -1.04 0.38
C LEU A 88 -15.19 -2.37 1.08
N ARG A 89 -16.07 -3.36 0.90
CA ARG A 89 -15.92 -4.70 1.50
C ARG A 89 -14.58 -5.32 1.12
N ILE A 90 -14.22 -5.27 -0.15
CA ILE A 90 -12.97 -5.84 -0.67
C ILE A 90 -11.77 -5.06 -0.13
N ALA A 91 -11.80 -3.72 -0.12
CA ALA A 91 -10.72 -2.90 0.43
C ALA A 91 -10.45 -3.20 1.91
N LEU A 92 -11.51 -3.38 2.72
CA LEU A 92 -11.40 -3.78 4.12
C LEU A 92 -10.75 -5.16 4.28
N ARG A 93 -11.13 -6.13 3.43
CA ARG A 93 -10.54 -7.47 3.46
C ARG A 93 -9.06 -7.48 3.06
N ILE A 94 -8.69 -6.67 2.07
CA ILE A 94 -7.28 -6.44 1.70
C ILE A 94 -6.53 -5.83 2.89
N GLY A 95 -7.10 -4.82 3.55
CA GLY A 95 -6.54 -4.21 4.75
C GLY A 95 -6.33 -5.20 5.89
N ASP A 96 -7.31 -6.07 6.14
CA ASP A 96 -7.22 -7.08 7.19
C ASP A 96 -6.13 -8.11 6.89
N ASN A 97 -5.98 -8.48 5.63
CA ASN A 97 -4.89 -9.33 5.18
C ASN A 97 -3.52 -8.64 5.37
N LEU A 98 -3.39 -7.37 5.00
CA LEU A 98 -2.19 -6.56 5.26
C LEU A 98 -1.82 -6.52 6.75
N CYS A 99 -2.80 -6.29 7.65
CA CYS A 99 -2.57 -6.36 9.09
C CYS A 99 -2.02 -7.74 9.52
N GLY A 100 -2.54 -8.83 8.96
CA GLY A 100 -2.05 -10.19 9.20
C GLY A 100 -0.58 -10.40 8.81
N TRP A 101 -0.15 -9.76 7.73
CA TRP A 101 1.25 -9.76 7.29
C TRP A 101 2.15 -8.88 8.16
N ILE A 102 1.66 -7.75 8.67
CA ILE A 102 2.49 -6.74 9.34
C ILE A 102 2.60 -6.96 10.84
N THR A 103 1.47 -7.15 11.51
CA THR A 103 1.42 -7.30 12.96
C THR A 103 1.04 -8.72 13.39
N GLY A 104 0.53 -9.52 12.46
CA GLY A 104 0.09 -10.90 12.70
C GLY A 104 1.19 -11.97 12.64
N PRO A 105 0.80 -13.26 12.49
CA PRO A 105 1.72 -14.39 12.52
C PRO A 105 2.82 -14.38 11.44
N ARG A 106 2.62 -13.65 10.34
CA ARG A 106 3.56 -13.57 9.21
C ARG A 106 4.48 -12.33 9.25
N LYS A 107 4.49 -11.56 10.32
CA LYS A 107 5.34 -10.36 10.47
C LYS A 107 6.84 -10.57 10.20
N ASN A 108 7.35 -11.78 10.41
CA ASN A 108 8.75 -12.12 10.16
C ASN A 108 9.05 -12.45 8.68
N SER A 109 8.04 -12.50 7.83
CA SER A 109 8.16 -12.73 6.38
C SER A 109 8.25 -11.44 5.57
N LEU A 110 7.96 -10.29 6.19
CA LEU A 110 8.13 -8.98 5.57
C LEU A 110 9.61 -8.64 5.44
N GLN A 111 10.03 -8.31 4.22
CA GLN A 111 11.40 -7.89 3.94
C GLN A 111 11.65 -6.43 4.35
N TYR A 112 10.59 -5.65 4.60
CA TYR A 112 10.65 -4.21 4.84
C TYR A 112 11.52 -3.47 3.81
N SER A 113 11.43 -3.87 2.54
CA SER A 113 12.01 -3.13 1.42
C SER A 113 11.19 -1.87 1.16
N GLY A 114 11.66 -1.01 0.25
CA GLY A 114 10.92 0.19 -0.14
C GLY A 114 9.51 -0.13 -0.66
N ARG A 115 9.34 -1.22 -1.43
CA ARG A 115 8.02 -1.68 -1.89
C ARG A 115 7.17 -2.25 -0.76
N GLU A 116 7.75 -3.17 0.00
CA GLU A 116 7.09 -3.89 1.11
C GLU A 116 6.75 -2.98 2.30
N SER A 117 7.31 -1.77 2.33
CA SER A 117 7.01 -0.75 3.33
C SER A 117 6.05 0.32 2.76
N ALA A 118 6.37 0.91 1.61
CA ALA A 118 5.63 2.07 1.12
C ALA A 118 4.19 1.76 0.66
N TRP A 119 3.98 0.70 -0.12
CA TRP A 119 2.66 0.46 -0.72
C TRP A 119 1.61 -0.02 0.29
N PRO A 120 1.94 -0.94 1.22
CA PRO A 120 1.03 -1.24 2.32
C PRO A 120 0.73 0.00 3.18
N LEU A 121 1.72 0.87 3.41
CA LEU A 121 1.52 2.09 4.20
C LEU A 121 0.51 3.05 3.54
N LEU A 122 0.57 3.22 2.23
CA LEU A 122 -0.41 4.01 1.47
C LEU A 122 -1.84 3.47 1.63
N SER A 123 -1.98 2.14 1.55
CA SER A 123 -3.28 1.47 1.75
C SER A 123 -3.79 1.63 3.18
N LEU A 124 -2.94 1.40 4.17
CA LEU A 124 -3.29 1.50 5.59
C LEU A 124 -3.62 2.93 6.01
N ALA A 125 -2.91 3.92 5.47
CA ALA A 125 -3.22 5.32 5.68
C ALA A 125 -4.62 5.67 5.16
N ALA A 126 -4.93 5.30 3.92
CA ALA A 126 -6.24 5.55 3.31
C ALA A 126 -7.38 4.80 4.03
N LEU A 127 -7.15 3.53 4.38
CA LEU A 127 -8.08 2.74 5.17
C LEU A 127 -8.36 3.40 6.52
N TYR A 128 -7.31 3.83 7.24
CA TYR A 128 -7.49 4.49 8.53
C TYR A 128 -8.18 5.86 8.40
N GLU A 129 -7.83 6.65 7.38
CA GLU A 129 -8.44 7.96 7.14
C GLU A 129 -9.96 7.84 6.98
N ILE A 130 -10.41 6.89 6.16
CA ILE A 130 -11.81 6.69 5.80
C ILE A 130 -12.59 5.97 6.91
N THR A 131 -12.00 4.93 7.50
CA THR A 131 -12.74 4.01 8.39
C THR A 131 -12.51 4.26 9.88
N ARG A 132 -11.37 4.90 10.23
CA ARG A 132 -10.90 5.08 11.61
C ARG A 132 -10.75 3.78 12.39
N ILE A 133 -10.61 2.65 11.70
CA ILE A 133 -10.39 1.36 12.34
C ILE A 133 -8.93 1.28 12.81
N GLU A 134 -8.75 1.16 14.13
CA GLU A 134 -7.45 1.31 14.79
C GLU A 134 -6.38 0.30 14.34
N ARG A 135 -6.78 -0.93 13.98
CA ARG A 135 -5.81 -1.96 13.51
C ARG A 135 -5.02 -1.53 12.27
N TYR A 136 -5.59 -0.67 11.42
CA TYR A 136 -4.90 -0.14 10.24
C TYR A 136 -3.86 0.90 10.64
N HIS A 137 -4.18 1.74 11.64
CA HIS A 137 -3.21 2.66 12.23
C HIS A 137 -2.06 1.91 12.91
N GLU A 138 -2.37 0.90 13.73
CA GLU A 138 -1.35 0.08 14.40
C GLU A 138 -0.40 -0.61 13.41
N ALA A 139 -0.94 -1.21 12.34
CA ALA A 139 -0.12 -1.81 11.29
C ALA A 139 0.70 -0.76 10.53
N GLY A 140 0.12 0.39 10.23
CA GLY A 140 0.82 1.51 9.61
C GLY A 140 2.01 2.00 10.46
N MET A 141 1.81 2.13 11.76
CA MET A 141 2.86 2.54 12.69
C MET A 141 3.97 1.50 12.81
N ALA A 142 3.67 0.20 12.73
CA ALA A 142 4.70 -0.84 12.69
C ALA A 142 5.62 -0.71 11.45
N ILE A 143 5.08 -0.29 10.29
CA ILE A 143 5.89 0.03 9.11
C ILE A 143 6.72 1.30 9.36
N ILE A 144 6.14 2.34 9.95
CA ILE A 144 6.89 3.57 10.29
C ILE A 144 8.09 3.24 11.21
N GLU A 145 7.92 2.34 12.17
CA GLU A 145 9.00 1.89 13.05
C GLU A 145 10.13 1.18 12.29
N SER A 146 9.81 0.37 11.27
CA SER A 146 10.83 -0.27 10.43
C SER A 146 11.58 0.77 9.56
N MET A 147 10.87 1.75 9.03
CA MET A 147 11.47 2.89 8.31
C MET A 147 12.41 3.70 9.21
N GLN A 148 12.03 3.93 10.48
CA GLN A 148 12.92 4.56 11.46
C GLN A 148 14.17 3.73 11.73
N GLN A 149 14.07 2.39 11.70
CA GLN A 149 15.23 1.52 11.83
C GLN A 149 16.21 1.70 10.67
N VAL A 150 15.71 1.77 9.43
CA VAL A 150 16.54 2.05 8.24
C VAL A 150 17.29 3.38 8.41
N VAL A 151 16.60 4.45 8.85
CA VAL A 151 17.25 5.74 9.11
C VAL A 151 18.31 5.65 10.21
N ARG A 152 18.05 4.90 11.29
CA ARG A 152 19.05 4.69 12.36
C ARG A 152 20.29 3.93 11.87
N GLU A 153 20.11 2.97 10.98
CA GLU A 153 21.21 2.14 10.46
C GLU A 153 22.05 2.85 9.41
N HIS A 154 21.39 3.61 8.52
CA HIS A 154 22.05 4.22 7.36
C HIS A 154 22.24 5.74 7.46
N GLY A 155 21.70 6.38 8.51
CA GLY A 155 21.67 7.83 8.68
C GLY A 155 20.71 8.54 7.72
N GLN A 156 20.01 7.82 6.85
CA GLN A 156 19.08 8.34 5.86
C GLN A 156 18.09 7.27 5.39
N MET A 157 16.98 7.69 4.79
CA MET A 157 16.05 6.78 4.14
C MET A 157 16.65 6.29 2.81
N VAL A 158 16.92 4.99 2.69
CA VAL A 158 17.53 4.39 1.51
C VAL A 158 16.89 3.05 1.18
N TRP A 159 16.71 2.80 -0.12
CA TRP A 159 16.15 1.55 -0.63
C TRP A 159 16.94 1.04 -1.82
N GLU A 160 17.50 -0.16 -1.68
CA GLU A 160 18.09 -0.87 -2.82
C GLU A 160 17.03 -1.56 -3.67
N TYR A 161 17.21 -1.52 -4.99
CA TYR A 161 16.36 -2.25 -5.93
C TYR A 161 17.13 -2.75 -7.15
N PRO A 162 17.23 -4.08 -7.36
CA PRO A 162 16.76 -5.15 -6.46
C PRO A 162 17.58 -5.19 -5.14
N PRO A 163 17.06 -5.82 -4.07
CA PRO A 163 17.80 -5.96 -2.82
C PRO A 163 19.17 -6.62 -3.01
N GLY A 164 20.22 -6.07 -2.38
CA GLY A 164 21.60 -6.56 -2.47
C GLY A 164 22.34 -6.13 -3.74
N SER A 165 21.74 -5.28 -4.57
CA SER A 165 22.38 -4.76 -5.79
C SER A 165 23.32 -3.58 -5.53
N GLY A 166 23.18 -2.89 -4.40
CA GLY A 166 23.82 -1.59 -4.16
C GLY A 166 23.25 -0.45 -5.03
N ILE A 167 22.19 -0.68 -5.80
CA ILE A 167 21.54 0.34 -6.63
C ILE A 167 20.36 0.93 -5.87
N LEU A 168 20.45 2.22 -5.53
CA LEU A 168 19.37 2.93 -4.86
C LEU A 168 18.23 3.28 -5.83
N SER A 169 16.99 3.14 -5.37
CA SER A 169 15.79 3.41 -6.17
C SER A 169 15.11 4.73 -5.77
N PRO A 170 15.17 5.77 -6.63
CA PRO A 170 14.42 7.01 -6.41
C PRO A 170 12.91 6.79 -6.37
N TYR A 171 12.40 5.82 -7.13
CA TYR A 171 10.97 5.48 -7.14
C TYR A 171 10.51 4.98 -5.77
N MET A 172 11.26 4.06 -5.16
CA MET A 172 10.92 3.55 -3.82
C MET A 172 11.00 4.62 -2.75
N LEU A 173 11.97 5.53 -2.88
CA LEU A 173 12.10 6.67 -1.98
C LEU A 173 10.90 7.62 -2.10
N ALA A 174 10.48 7.94 -3.32
CA ALA A 174 9.29 8.78 -3.56
C ALA A 174 8.02 8.15 -2.97
N MET A 175 7.80 6.84 -3.18
CA MET A 175 6.65 6.13 -2.60
C MET A 175 6.67 6.10 -1.09
N THR A 176 7.87 5.98 -0.49
CA THR A 176 8.02 6.05 0.96
C THR A 176 7.59 7.40 1.52
N PHE A 177 8.01 8.50 0.88
CA PHE A 177 7.57 9.84 1.32
C PHE A 177 6.07 10.04 1.17
N ASN A 178 5.45 9.52 0.09
CA ASN A 178 4.00 9.57 -0.06
C ASN A 178 3.30 8.79 1.06
N GLY A 179 3.75 7.57 1.37
CA GLY A 179 3.16 6.78 2.46
C GLY A 179 3.33 7.45 3.84
N VAL A 180 4.50 8.05 4.11
CA VAL A 180 4.74 8.82 5.34
C VAL A 180 3.81 10.03 5.41
N TRP A 181 3.65 10.76 4.31
CA TRP A 181 2.75 11.90 4.24
C TRP A 181 1.30 11.51 4.45
N ASP A 182 0.81 10.48 3.75
CA ASP A 182 -0.57 10.01 3.86
C ASP A 182 -0.87 9.51 5.29
N MET A 183 0.06 8.79 5.90
CA MET A 183 -0.10 8.36 7.30
C MET A 183 -0.09 9.55 8.27
N TYR A 184 0.77 10.54 8.05
CA TYR A 184 0.74 11.79 8.82
C TYR A 184 -0.60 12.51 8.65
N ALA A 185 -1.08 12.69 7.41
CA ALA A 185 -2.34 13.37 7.12
C ALA A 185 -3.54 12.65 7.78
N ALA A 186 -3.54 11.32 7.77
CA ALA A 186 -4.59 10.52 8.38
C ALA A 186 -4.59 10.61 9.92
N THR A 187 -3.42 10.77 10.56
CA THR A 187 -3.25 10.62 12.02
C THR A 187 -2.96 11.92 12.77
N GLY A 188 -2.42 12.94 12.11
CA GLY A 188 -1.84 14.13 12.73
C GLY A 188 -0.58 13.86 13.55
N ASN A 189 0.05 12.68 13.41
CA ASN A 189 1.19 12.29 14.23
C ASN A 189 2.50 12.92 13.72
N GLU A 190 2.92 14.03 14.35
CA GLU A 190 4.15 14.74 14.00
C GLU A 190 5.43 13.87 14.03
N LYS A 191 5.44 12.76 14.78
CA LYS A 191 6.57 11.82 14.77
C LYS A 191 6.70 11.07 13.44
N VAL A 192 5.59 10.86 12.74
CA VAL A 192 5.57 10.29 11.40
C VAL A 192 6.17 11.31 10.43
N LEU A 193 5.71 12.56 10.49
CA LEU A 193 6.21 13.63 9.62
C LEU A 193 7.71 13.88 9.81
N ALA A 194 8.26 13.70 11.02
CA ALA A 194 9.68 13.84 11.28
C ALA A 194 10.57 13.00 10.35
N LEU A 195 10.10 11.83 9.88
CA LEU A 195 10.81 11.01 8.88
C LEU A 195 11.01 11.69 7.53
N SER A 196 10.14 12.64 7.19
CA SER A 196 10.23 13.43 5.96
C SER A 196 11.16 14.65 6.10
N SER A 197 11.68 14.91 7.29
CA SER A 197 12.52 16.08 7.54
C SER A 197 13.98 15.80 7.15
N LEU A 198 14.62 16.78 6.49
CA LEU A 198 16.06 16.77 6.20
C LEU A 198 16.92 16.78 7.48
N HIS A 199 16.36 17.12 8.64
CA HIS A 199 17.09 17.23 9.92
C HIS A 199 17.40 15.87 10.57
N THR A 200 16.62 14.83 10.27
CA THR A 200 16.92 13.45 10.69
C THR A 200 18.27 12.93 10.15
N LEU A 201 18.89 13.65 9.21
CA LEU A 201 20.18 13.35 8.60
C LEU A 201 21.39 13.97 9.30
N TYR A 202 21.20 14.88 10.27
CA TYR A 202 22.29 15.74 10.78
C TYR A 202 22.64 15.58 12.26
N GLU A 203 21.89 14.81 13.06
CA GLU A 203 22.20 14.62 14.50
C GLU A 203 22.97 13.33 14.82
N ALA A 204 23.45 12.61 13.80
CA ALA A 204 24.32 11.43 13.96
C ALA A 204 25.82 11.75 13.70
N GLY A 205 26.27 12.95 14.06
CA GLY A 205 27.66 13.40 13.96
C GLY A 205 28.29 13.67 15.33
#